data_AF-A0A8H8U1B5-F1
#
_entry.id   AF-A0A8H8U1B5-F1
#
_cell.length_a   1.000
_cell.length_b   1.000
_cell.length_c   1.000
_cell.angle_alpha   90.00
_cell.angle_beta   90.00
_cell.angle_gamma   90.00
#
_symmetry.space_group_name_H-M   'P 1'
#
loop_
_entity.id
_entity.type
_entity.pdbx_description
1 polymer ?
#
loop_
_entity_poly.entity_id
_entity_poly.type
_entity_poly.pdbx_seq_one_letter_code
_entity_poly.pdbx_strand_id
1 'polypeptide(L)'
;MSTYVLRVLPKPSRIPAHQIAAMAPIDIVSPPSYLPLATSAAHLFGLGWLSVVAARTIYRSYVALPPSSATRHREPSRRGHVHTFTALAVISLAVGGFFAATFSGLSYRIWAAQRGIELPESVFGDKGALRGGEHPGRLHLARWLNDVLFYQDALEIVAEKHRHFWWGQQVNLGLVSWSVYVAVEGRRRNISNLWTFLALAQLVNLSYAQNLFFIAVLLTPVPLPENVSELTRDSVPATSTRYSHFVKRFAKPDGFLPRPALYIVLLVANFTSIFLIPFAANTPSFMTVSIASRVIPFSFLLLPYIIPNSFGTIHTHPHSAQSTYTTLFRTISVIAAALHLKSTIIALVSNTPERYAYRHSLLHPFQEEKLTTLDRGSTALGRLFGAIGEHPAVSAVGWDVIMSGLSLGIWAGIRALDAWEMLDSSAVFMKSTAKAVEGTSEPNLKQEIVETTENIVEATLSRRGPGRPRKTEKVEDTDDASSVVSLPRRRGRPSKKAVENHADATYKPAGGDQLEEGDEDVQEDWESATMAWGMIITGGLGTGSAGIFGADMKAR
;
A
#
# COMPACT_ATOMS: atom_id res chain seq x y z
N MET A 1 -31.82 1.57 25.28
CA MET A 1 -31.07 1.01 26.42
C MET A 1 -30.72 -0.45 26.14
N SER A 2 -30.01 -0.74 25.04
CA SER A 2 -29.93 -2.11 24.46
C SER A 2 -28.59 -2.38 23.76
N THR A 3 -27.47 -2.01 24.40
CA THR A 3 -26.15 -1.89 23.73
C THR A 3 -25.02 -2.63 24.45
N TYR A 4 -25.35 -3.54 25.38
CA TYR A 4 -24.38 -4.15 26.30
C TYR A 4 -24.10 -5.65 26.09
N VAL A 5 -24.93 -6.35 25.31
CA VAL A 5 -24.99 -7.83 25.36
C VAL A 5 -23.88 -8.54 24.57
N LEU A 6 -23.29 -7.90 23.55
CA LEU A 6 -22.18 -8.49 22.77
C LEU A 6 -20.83 -8.55 23.53
N ARG A 7 -20.69 -7.86 24.67
CA ARG A 7 -19.40 -7.69 25.36
C ARG A 7 -18.89 -8.92 26.13
N VAL A 8 -19.71 -9.95 26.34
CA VAL A 8 -19.36 -11.11 27.19
C VAL A 8 -19.68 -12.44 26.50
N LEU A 9 -18.85 -12.85 25.54
CA LEU A 9 -18.84 -14.20 24.98
C LEU A 9 -17.42 -14.80 24.94
N PRO A 10 -17.24 -16.09 25.27
CA PRO A 10 -15.96 -16.79 25.22
C PRO A 10 -15.59 -17.22 23.78
N LYS A 11 -14.44 -17.89 23.63
CA LYS A 11 -13.84 -18.28 22.34
C LYS A 11 -14.87 -18.91 21.36
N PRO A 12 -14.87 -18.52 20.06
CA PRO A 12 -15.90 -18.87 19.09
C PRO A 12 -16.01 -20.36 18.73
N SER A 13 -15.12 -21.23 19.23
CA SER A 13 -15.14 -22.67 18.99
C SER A 13 -15.88 -23.50 20.05
N ARG A 14 -16.31 -22.90 21.18
CA ARG A 14 -17.07 -23.60 22.24
C ARG A 14 -18.09 -22.68 22.93
N ILE A 15 -19.18 -22.36 22.23
CA ILE A 15 -20.43 -21.92 22.88
C ILE A 15 -21.37 -23.13 22.94
N PRO A 16 -21.54 -23.80 24.09
CA PRO A 16 -22.48 -24.91 24.21
C PRO A 16 -23.91 -24.37 24.24
N ALA A 17 -24.83 -25.02 23.53
CA ALA A 17 -26.19 -24.52 23.31
C ALA A 17 -26.97 -24.17 24.60
N HIS A 18 -26.69 -24.85 25.72
CA HIS A 18 -27.35 -24.58 27.00
C HIS A 18 -27.06 -23.18 27.58
N GLN A 19 -25.91 -22.55 27.28
CA GLN A 19 -25.63 -21.17 27.74
C GLN A 19 -26.42 -20.12 26.95
N ILE A 20 -26.87 -20.46 25.74
CA ILE A 20 -27.67 -19.59 24.88
C ILE A 20 -29.15 -19.60 25.34
N ALA A 21 -29.63 -20.75 25.82
CA ALA A 21 -31.02 -20.96 26.24
C ALA A 21 -31.44 -20.25 27.54
N ALA A 22 -30.55 -19.46 28.17
CA ALA A 22 -30.79 -18.79 29.44
C ALA A 22 -31.28 -17.33 29.33
N MET A 23 -31.40 -16.79 28.11
CA MET A 23 -32.02 -15.47 27.89
C MET A 23 -33.51 -15.63 27.55
N ALA A 24 -34.36 -14.88 28.25
CA ALA A 24 -35.75 -14.71 27.82
C ALA A 24 -35.78 -14.04 26.43
N PRO A 25 -36.62 -14.49 25.50
CA PRO A 25 -36.65 -13.96 24.13
C PRO A 25 -37.08 -12.49 24.14
N ILE A 26 -36.38 -11.67 23.35
CA ILE A 26 -36.70 -10.25 23.21
C ILE A 26 -37.83 -10.09 22.18
N ASP A 27 -38.96 -9.53 22.60
CA ASP A 27 -40.13 -9.30 21.75
C ASP A 27 -39.84 -8.44 20.51
N ILE A 28 -40.47 -8.82 19.39
CA ILE A 28 -40.23 -8.22 18.08
C ILE A 28 -41.23 -7.08 17.83
N VAL A 29 -41.08 -6.00 18.58
CA VAL A 29 -42.07 -4.89 18.70
C VAL A 29 -42.10 -3.93 17.50
N SER A 30 -41.31 -4.14 16.43
CA SER A 30 -41.22 -3.16 15.32
C SER A 30 -41.11 -3.75 13.91
N PRO A 31 -41.66 -3.06 12.89
CA PRO A 31 -41.41 -3.39 11.48
C PRO A 31 -39.94 -3.06 11.13
N PRO A 32 -39.27 -3.87 10.29
CA PRO A 32 -37.87 -3.64 9.94
C PRO A 32 -37.73 -2.46 8.98
N SER A 33 -36.78 -1.57 9.24
CA SER A 33 -36.33 -0.59 8.24
C SER A 33 -35.49 -1.28 7.18
N TYR A 34 -35.74 -0.97 5.91
CA TYR A 34 -34.92 -1.43 4.80
C TYR A 34 -33.65 -0.59 4.59
N LEU A 35 -33.49 0.54 5.31
CA LEU A 35 -32.33 1.42 5.13
C LEU A 35 -31.00 0.72 5.44
N PRO A 36 -30.83 -0.05 6.54
CA PRO A 36 -29.55 -0.73 6.79
C PRO A 36 -29.22 -1.80 5.76
N LEU A 37 -30.23 -2.59 5.32
CA LEU A 37 -30.07 -3.54 4.22
C LEU A 37 -29.63 -2.83 2.93
N ALA A 38 -30.23 -1.68 2.61
CA ALA A 38 -29.83 -0.86 1.47
C ALA A 38 -28.40 -0.32 1.61
N THR A 39 -27.95 0.07 2.82
CA THR A 39 -26.55 0.49 3.04
C THR A 39 -25.56 -0.66 2.87
N SER A 40 -25.85 -1.86 3.37
CA SER A 40 -24.99 -3.04 3.16
C SER A 40 -24.96 -3.48 1.70
N ALA A 41 -26.09 -3.42 0.99
CA ALA A 41 -26.15 -3.69 -0.45
C ALA A 41 -25.37 -2.63 -1.26
N ALA A 42 -25.50 -1.35 -0.93
CA ALA A 42 -24.75 -0.25 -1.54
C ALA A 42 -23.24 -0.35 -1.25
N HIS A 43 -22.83 -0.82 -0.07
CA HIS A 43 -21.44 -1.09 0.27
C HIS A 43 -20.86 -2.23 -0.57
N LEU A 44 -21.56 -3.37 -0.72
CA LEU A 44 -21.14 -4.48 -1.56
C LEU A 44 -21.09 -4.11 -3.05
N PHE A 45 -22.08 -3.37 -3.54
CA PHE A 45 -22.08 -2.83 -4.90
C PHE A 45 -20.93 -1.83 -5.10
N GLY A 46 -20.70 -0.93 -4.13
CA GLY A 46 -19.63 0.04 -4.13
C GLY A 46 -18.25 -0.62 -4.18
N LEU A 47 -18.03 -1.69 -3.42
CA LEU A 47 -16.81 -2.52 -3.46
C LEU A 47 -16.56 -3.02 -4.89
N GLY A 48 -17.52 -3.74 -5.48
CA GLY A 48 -17.38 -4.29 -6.83
C GLY A 48 -17.18 -3.22 -7.90
N TRP A 49 -17.93 -2.12 -7.83
CA TRP A 49 -17.81 -0.98 -8.74
C TRP A 49 -16.42 -0.31 -8.64
N LEU A 50 -15.93 -0.04 -7.43
CA LEU A 50 -14.63 0.59 -7.22
C LEU A 50 -13.47 -0.33 -7.66
N SER A 51 -13.57 -1.64 -7.41
CA SER A 51 -12.61 -2.61 -7.95
C SER A 51 -12.58 -2.60 -9.49
N VAL A 52 -13.73 -2.48 -10.16
CA VAL A 52 -13.81 -2.33 -11.62
C VAL A 52 -13.22 -0.99 -12.09
N VAL A 53 -13.45 0.11 -11.38
CA VAL A 53 -12.85 1.43 -11.70
C VAL A 53 -11.33 1.41 -11.53
N ALA A 54 -10.81 0.78 -10.48
CA ALA A 54 -9.37 0.61 -10.27
C ALA A 54 -8.75 -0.27 -11.37
N ALA A 55 -9.31 -1.45 -11.64
CA ALA A 55 -8.84 -2.35 -12.69
C ALA A 55 -8.89 -1.70 -14.09
N ARG A 56 -9.94 -0.94 -14.40
CA ARG A 56 -10.05 -0.18 -15.67
C ARG A 56 -9.02 0.93 -15.77
N THR A 57 -8.68 1.58 -14.66
CA THR A 57 -7.64 2.62 -14.60
C THR A 57 -6.27 1.98 -14.87
N ILE A 58 -5.92 0.90 -14.16
CA ILE A 58 -4.68 0.12 -14.35
C ILE A 58 -4.55 -0.37 -15.80
N TYR A 59 -5.61 -0.98 -16.35
CA TYR A 59 -5.62 -1.49 -17.72
C TYR A 59 -5.41 -0.40 -18.77
N ARG A 60 -6.01 0.78 -18.58
CA ARG A 60 -5.84 1.92 -19.51
C ARG A 60 -4.45 2.54 -19.42
N SER A 61 -3.86 2.60 -18.22
CA SER A 61 -2.45 2.98 -18.06
C SER A 61 -1.51 2.07 -18.86
N TYR A 62 -1.71 0.75 -18.74
CA TYR A 62 -0.94 -0.26 -19.47
C TYR A 62 -1.08 -0.15 -20.99
N VAL A 63 -2.29 0.09 -21.50
CA VAL A 63 -2.54 0.26 -22.94
C VAL A 63 -1.96 1.58 -23.47
N ALA A 64 -1.87 2.62 -22.64
CA ALA A 64 -1.34 3.93 -23.01
C ALA A 64 0.20 4.01 -23.00
N LEU A 65 0.88 3.18 -22.21
CA LEU A 65 2.33 3.14 -22.08
C LEU A 65 2.89 1.79 -22.57
N PRO A 66 2.87 1.50 -23.89
CA PRO A 66 3.57 0.35 -24.43
C PRO A 66 5.07 0.47 -24.14
N PRO A 67 5.79 -0.65 -23.90
CA PRO A 67 7.22 -0.60 -23.62
C PRO A 67 7.99 0.05 -24.78
N SER A 68 8.69 1.14 -24.44
CA SER A 68 9.72 1.77 -25.27
C SER A 68 10.76 0.75 -25.74
N SER A 69 11.50 1.08 -26.80
CA SER A 69 12.60 0.24 -27.30
C SER A 69 13.64 -0.07 -26.22
N ALA A 70 13.94 0.91 -25.35
CA ALA A 70 14.81 0.73 -24.18
C ALA A 70 14.21 -0.26 -23.16
N THR A 71 12.97 -0.04 -22.70
CA THR A 71 12.34 -0.83 -21.62
C THR A 71 11.98 -2.28 -22.00
N ARG A 72 11.91 -2.62 -23.30
CA ARG A 72 11.38 -3.91 -23.77
C ARG A 72 12.09 -5.13 -23.17
N HIS A 73 13.39 -5.03 -22.86
CA HIS A 73 14.14 -6.12 -22.23
C HIS A 73 13.68 -6.43 -20.79
N ARG A 74 13.11 -5.46 -20.06
CA ARG A 74 12.61 -5.60 -18.68
C ARG A 74 11.18 -6.13 -18.60
N GLU A 75 10.48 -6.25 -19.74
CA GLU A 75 9.08 -6.69 -19.78
C GLU A 75 8.82 -8.04 -19.06
N PRO A 76 9.70 -9.07 -19.11
CA PRO A 76 9.50 -10.30 -18.36
C PRO A 76 9.48 -10.10 -16.84
N SER A 77 10.42 -9.31 -16.29
CA SER A 77 10.52 -9.02 -14.86
C SER A 77 9.30 -8.22 -14.37
N ARG A 78 8.97 -7.13 -15.08
CA ARG A 78 7.78 -6.31 -14.78
C ARG A 78 6.47 -7.11 -14.82
N ARG A 79 6.33 -8.06 -15.75
CA ARG A 79 5.19 -9.00 -15.78
C ARG A 79 5.18 -9.89 -14.53
N GLY A 80 6.34 -10.43 -14.13
CA GLY A 80 6.52 -11.17 -12.88
C GLY A 80 6.04 -10.39 -11.65
N HIS A 81 6.52 -9.17 -11.46
CA HIS A 81 6.10 -8.30 -10.34
C HIS A 81 4.61 -8.01 -10.35
N VAL A 82 4.03 -7.73 -11.52
CA VAL A 82 2.58 -7.53 -11.68
C VAL A 82 1.80 -8.80 -11.33
N HIS A 83 2.28 -9.99 -11.69
CA HIS A 83 1.68 -11.26 -11.25
C HIS A 83 1.75 -11.45 -9.73
N THR A 84 2.90 -11.15 -9.10
CA THR A 84 3.08 -11.20 -7.64
C THR A 84 2.10 -10.29 -6.90
N PHE A 85 2.00 -9.01 -7.28
CA PHE A 85 1.05 -8.09 -6.65
C PHE A 85 -0.41 -8.41 -7.01
N THR A 86 -0.69 -9.00 -8.18
CA THR A 86 -2.05 -9.50 -8.49
C THR A 86 -2.44 -10.66 -7.58
N ALA A 87 -1.53 -11.62 -7.34
CA ALA A 87 -1.75 -12.72 -6.43
C ALA A 87 -1.96 -12.23 -4.98
N LEU A 88 -1.11 -11.31 -4.51
CA LEU A 88 -1.26 -10.67 -3.19
C LEU A 88 -2.59 -9.92 -3.07
N ALA A 89 -3.04 -9.20 -4.10
CA ALA A 89 -4.35 -8.54 -4.12
C ALA A 89 -5.51 -9.56 -4.01
N VAL A 90 -5.48 -10.63 -4.79
CA VAL A 90 -6.51 -11.70 -4.75
C VAL A 90 -6.55 -12.39 -3.38
N ILE A 91 -5.40 -12.71 -2.80
CA ILE A 91 -5.31 -13.30 -1.46
C ILE A 91 -5.84 -12.31 -0.40
N SER A 92 -5.44 -11.04 -0.47
CA SER A 92 -5.89 -9.99 0.47
C SER A 92 -7.41 -9.82 0.43
N LEU A 93 -8.01 -9.84 -0.78
CA LEU A 93 -9.46 -9.77 -0.97
C LEU A 93 -10.18 -11.04 -0.45
N ALA A 94 -9.62 -12.23 -0.70
CA ALA A 94 -10.19 -13.49 -0.23
C ALA A 94 -10.15 -13.62 1.31
N VAL A 95 -9.04 -13.22 1.95
CA VAL A 95 -8.88 -13.21 3.41
C VAL A 95 -9.81 -12.18 4.05
N GLY A 96 -9.91 -10.97 3.48
CA GLY A 96 -10.88 -9.95 3.93
C GLY A 96 -12.33 -10.44 3.82
N GLY A 97 -12.69 -11.02 2.67
CA GLY A 97 -14.02 -11.59 2.44
C GLY A 97 -14.37 -12.74 3.38
N PHE A 98 -13.41 -13.63 3.68
CA PHE A 98 -13.59 -14.72 4.64
C PHE A 98 -13.87 -14.21 6.06
N PHE A 99 -13.13 -13.22 6.54
CA PHE A 99 -13.37 -12.67 7.87
C PHE A 99 -14.63 -11.79 7.95
N ALA A 100 -14.98 -11.07 6.88
CA ALA A 100 -16.27 -10.38 6.78
C ALA A 100 -17.46 -11.36 6.79
N ALA A 101 -17.37 -12.48 6.07
CA ALA A 101 -18.41 -13.52 6.04
C ALA A 101 -18.55 -14.25 7.38
N THR A 102 -17.43 -14.60 8.04
CA THR A 102 -17.47 -15.27 9.36
C THR A 102 -17.94 -14.33 10.47
N PHE A 103 -17.60 -13.04 10.45
CA PHE A 103 -18.19 -12.05 11.35
C PHE A 103 -19.69 -11.86 11.10
N SER A 104 -20.13 -11.79 9.84
CA SER A 104 -21.56 -11.72 9.46
C SER A 104 -22.33 -12.93 9.99
N GLY A 105 -21.81 -14.14 9.78
CA GLY A 105 -22.41 -15.37 10.28
C GLY A 105 -22.46 -15.46 11.81
N LEU A 106 -21.44 -14.97 12.51
CA LEU A 106 -21.41 -14.88 13.97
C LEU A 106 -22.46 -13.89 14.49
N SER A 107 -22.51 -12.68 13.92
CA SER A 107 -23.47 -11.63 14.26
C SER A 107 -24.92 -12.09 14.05
N TYR A 108 -25.25 -12.69 12.90
CA TYR A 108 -26.59 -13.21 12.63
C TYR A 108 -27.00 -14.30 13.64
N ARG A 109 -26.09 -15.24 13.97
CA ARG A 109 -26.37 -16.32 14.93
C ARG A 109 -26.67 -15.79 16.33
N ILE A 110 -25.94 -14.79 16.80
CA ILE A 110 -26.17 -14.17 18.11
C ILE A 110 -27.51 -13.41 18.11
N TRP A 111 -27.78 -12.62 17.07
CA TRP A 111 -29.04 -11.86 16.92
C TRP A 111 -30.27 -12.77 16.89
N ALA A 112 -30.20 -13.88 16.13
CA ALA A 112 -31.29 -14.84 15.98
C ALA A 112 -31.57 -15.58 17.31
N ALA A 113 -30.52 -16.04 17.98
CA ALA A 113 -30.65 -16.77 19.24
C ALA A 113 -31.28 -15.92 20.37
N GLN A 114 -30.93 -14.64 20.47
CA GLN A 114 -31.55 -13.68 21.42
C GLN A 114 -33.07 -13.47 21.21
N ARG A 115 -33.60 -13.90 20.06
CA ARG A 115 -35.02 -13.76 19.67
C ARG A 115 -35.72 -15.11 19.52
N GLY A 116 -35.06 -16.22 19.87
CA GLY A 116 -35.60 -17.57 19.68
C GLY A 116 -35.79 -17.97 18.21
N ILE A 117 -35.12 -17.31 17.26
CA ILE A 117 -35.29 -17.56 15.83
C ILE A 117 -34.46 -18.77 15.41
N GLU A 118 -35.14 -19.79 14.89
CA GLU A 118 -34.50 -20.99 14.35
C GLU A 118 -33.56 -20.68 13.18
N LEU A 119 -32.38 -21.28 13.18
CA LEU A 119 -31.42 -21.17 12.09
C LEU A 119 -31.78 -22.14 10.96
N PRO A 120 -31.59 -21.78 9.67
CA PRO A 120 -31.79 -22.70 8.56
C PRO A 120 -30.87 -23.93 8.68
N GLU A 121 -31.47 -25.12 8.56
CA GLU A 121 -30.74 -26.40 8.45
C GLU A 121 -30.06 -26.56 7.07
N SER A 122 -30.56 -25.86 6.05
CA SER A 122 -30.10 -25.95 4.67
C SER A 122 -30.21 -24.61 3.92
N VAL A 123 -29.53 -24.48 2.77
CA VAL A 123 -29.70 -23.31 1.88
C VAL A 123 -30.99 -23.41 1.06
N PHE A 124 -31.35 -24.63 0.65
CA PHE A 124 -32.48 -24.97 -0.23
C PHE A 124 -33.38 -26.05 0.39
N GLY A 125 -34.59 -26.23 -0.14
CA GLY A 125 -35.59 -27.18 0.37
C GLY A 125 -36.58 -26.54 1.34
N ASP A 126 -37.42 -27.35 2.00
CA ASP A 126 -38.56 -26.82 2.78
C ASP A 126 -38.18 -25.98 4.00
N LYS A 127 -37.05 -26.28 4.65
CA LYS A 127 -36.41 -25.47 5.72
C LYS A 127 -35.29 -24.56 5.19
N GLY A 128 -35.27 -24.33 3.87
CA GLY A 128 -34.15 -23.66 3.20
C GLY A 128 -34.08 -22.16 3.48
N ALA A 129 -32.88 -21.68 3.77
CA ALA A 129 -32.53 -20.28 4.05
C ALA A 129 -33.08 -19.26 3.03
N LEU A 130 -33.23 -19.66 1.77
CA LEU A 130 -33.64 -18.83 0.63
C LEU A 130 -35.09 -19.06 0.15
N ARG A 131 -35.90 -19.83 0.89
CA ARG A 131 -37.32 -20.05 0.54
C ARG A 131 -38.13 -18.74 0.67
N GLY A 132 -39.11 -18.57 -0.23
CA GLY A 132 -40.07 -17.46 -0.19
C GLY A 132 -41.29 -17.77 0.68
N GLY A 133 -41.86 -16.74 1.31
CA GLY A 133 -42.98 -16.86 2.26
C GLY A 133 -42.52 -16.73 3.72
N GLU A 134 -43.37 -17.08 4.67
CA GLU A 134 -43.01 -17.20 6.09
C GLU A 134 -42.94 -18.67 6.48
N HIS A 135 -41.82 -19.08 7.08
CA HIS A 135 -41.52 -20.47 7.45
C HIS A 135 -40.39 -20.50 8.49
N PRO A 136 -40.29 -21.56 9.30
CA PRO A 136 -39.12 -21.80 10.16
C PRO A 136 -37.82 -21.85 9.35
N GLY A 137 -36.72 -21.36 9.93
CA GLY A 137 -35.41 -21.30 9.30
C GLY A 137 -35.19 -20.18 8.26
N ARG A 138 -36.14 -19.26 8.04
CA ARG A 138 -35.97 -18.16 7.08
C ARG A 138 -34.85 -17.19 7.47
N LEU A 139 -34.08 -16.70 6.50
CA LEU A 139 -33.12 -15.61 6.74
C LEU A 139 -33.81 -14.24 6.87
N HIS A 140 -33.78 -13.67 8.06
CA HIS A 140 -34.39 -12.37 8.39
C HIS A 140 -33.41 -11.19 8.22
N LEU A 141 -32.64 -11.17 7.12
CA LEU A 141 -31.53 -10.22 6.90
C LEU A 141 -31.90 -8.74 7.12
N ALA A 142 -33.08 -8.32 6.67
CA ALA A 142 -33.56 -6.94 6.84
C ALA A 142 -33.75 -6.57 8.32
N ARG A 143 -34.21 -7.51 9.15
CA ARG A 143 -34.43 -7.28 10.60
C ARG A 143 -33.12 -7.44 11.39
N TRP A 144 -32.26 -8.37 11.01
CA TRP A 144 -30.89 -8.46 11.57
C TRP A 144 -30.12 -7.15 11.40
N LEU A 145 -30.04 -6.60 10.18
CA LEU A 145 -29.33 -5.36 9.91
C LEU A 145 -30.05 -4.11 10.46
N ASN A 146 -31.36 -4.19 10.72
CA ASN A 146 -32.11 -3.14 11.42
C ASN A 146 -31.78 -3.09 12.91
N ASP A 147 -31.65 -4.26 13.54
CA ASP A 147 -31.48 -4.39 14.99
C ASP A 147 -30.02 -4.33 15.44
N VAL A 148 -29.07 -4.65 14.54
CA VAL A 148 -27.63 -4.74 14.81
C VAL A 148 -26.89 -3.65 14.05
N LEU A 149 -26.13 -2.81 14.77
CA LEU A 149 -25.30 -1.75 14.20
C LEU A 149 -24.00 -2.34 13.64
N PHE A 150 -24.11 -3.24 12.67
CA PHE A 150 -23.04 -4.13 12.17
C PHE A 150 -21.67 -3.46 11.98
N TYR A 151 -21.63 -2.29 11.35
CA TYR A 151 -20.39 -1.54 11.13
C TYR A 151 -19.84 -0.86 12.40
N GLN A 152 -20.72 -0.44 13.33
CA GLN A 152 -20.29 0.04 14.64
C GLN A 152 -19.70 -1.11 15.46
N ASP A 153 -20.41 -2.22 15.59
CA ASP A 153 -19.97 -3.36 16.40
C ASP A 153 -18.60 -3.89 15.93
N ALA A 154 -18.39 -3.98 14.62
CA ALA A 154 -17.10 -4.39 14.05
C ALA A 154 -15.94 -3.46 14.46
N LEU A 155 -16.18 -2.15 14.45
CA LEU A 155 -15.20 -1.13 14.85
C LEU A 155 -15.01 -1.09 16.37
N GLU A 156 -16.10 -1.17 17.14
CA GLU A 156 -16.11 -1.03 18.59
C GLU A 156 -15.43 -2.25 19.25
N ILE A 157 -15.66 -3.45 18.75
CA ILE A 157 -14.95 -4.67 19.19
C ILE A 157 -13.45 -4.57 18.91
N VAL A 158 -13.02 -3.91 17.82
CA VAL A 158 -11.59 -3.67 17.55
C VAL A 158 -11.01 -2.57 18.46
N ALA A 159 -11.81 -1.58 18.87
CA ALA A 159 -11.36 -0.47 19.72
C ALA A 159 -11.36 -0.77 21.23
N GLU A 160 -12.30 -1.60 21.72
CA GLU A 160 -12.61 -1.80 23.15
C GLU A 160 -11.43 -2.37 23.96
N LYS A 161 -10.75 -3.41 23.45
CA LYS A 161 -9.65 -4.07 24.17
C LYS A 161 -8.30 -3.60 23.64
N HIS A 162 -7.38 -3.23 24.52
CA HIS A 162 -6.03 -2.75 24.14
C HIS A 162 -5.28 -3.69 23.17
N ARG A 163 -5.41 -5.02 23.32
CA ARG A 163 -4.79 -6.01 22.41
C ARG A 163 -5.49 -6.13 21.05
N HIS A 164 -6.79 -5.82 20.95
CA HIS A 164 -7.48 -5.69 19.67
C HIS A 164 -7.08 -4.37 18.99
N PHE A 165 -7.08 -3.27 19.76
CA PHE A 165 -6.76 -1.93 19.27
C PHE A 165 -5.32 -1.83 18.79
N TRP A 166 -4.38 -2.58 19.37
CA TRP A 166 -3.00 -2.65 18.87
C TRP A 166 -2.92 -3.05 17.38
N TRP A 167 -3.72 -4.03 16.95
CA TRP A 167 -3.85 -4.40 15.53
C TRP A 167 -4.63 -3.33 14.74
N GLY A 168 -5.76 -2.85 15.27
CA GLY A 168 -6.59 -1.81 14.64
C GLY A 168 -5.87 -0.51 14.37
N GLN A 169 -5.01 -0.08 15.28
CA GLN A 169 -4.21 1.12 15.16
C GLN A 169 -3.17 0.98 14.05
N GLN A 170 -2.53 -0.19 13.89
CA GLN A 170 -1.49 -0.39 12.87
C GLN A 170 -2.03 -0.18 11.44
N VAL A 171 -3.22 -0.72 11.12
CA VAL A 171 -3.87 -0.45 9.81
C VAL A 171 -4.06 1.05 9.61
N ASN A 172 -4.60 1.76 10.61
CA ASN A 172 -4.83 3.20 10.53
C ASN A 172 -3.52 4.01 10.37
N LEU A 173 -2.42 3.62 11.03
CA LEU A 173 -1.11 4.29 10.91
C LEU A 173 -0.45 4.03 9.53
N GLY A 174 -0.56 2.79 9.01
CA GLY A 174 -0.12 2.45 7.65
C GLY A 174 -0.92 3.20 6.58
N LEU A 175 -2.23 3.30 6.77
CA LEU A 175 -3.19 4.00 5.91
C LEU A 175 -2.92 5.51 5.83
N VAL A 176 -2.54 6.19 6.92
CA VAL A 176 -2.09 7.60 6.86
C VAL A 176 -0.86 7.73 5.97
N SER A 177 0.17 6.91 6.22
CA SER A 177 1.42 6.89 5.44
C SER A 177 1.17 6.65 3.95
N TRP A 178 0.34 5.65 3.63
CA TRP A 178 -0.02 5.30 2.28
C TRP A 178 -0.92 6.35 1.60
N SER A 179 -1.82 7.01 2.33
CA SER A 179 -2.67 8.06 1.76
C SER A 179 -1.87 9.29 1.29
N VAL A 180 -0.77 9.61 1.98
CA VAL A 180 0.20 10.64 1.53
C VAL A 180 0.96 10.16 0.30
N TYR A 181 1.45 8.92 0.29
CA TYR A 181 2.14 8.32 -0.87
C TYR A 181 1.26 8.30 -2.12
N VAL A 182 0.01 7.82 -2.03
CA VAL A 182 -0.96 7.84 -3.15
C VAL A 182 -1.25 9.26 -3.64
N ALA A 183 -1.30 10.25 -2.74
CA ALA A 183 -1.56 11.64 -3.11
C ALA A 183 -0.38 12.33 -3.82
N VAL A 184 0.85 11.97 -3.47
CA VAL A 184 2.08 12.47 -4.12
C VAL A 184 2.33 11.70 -5.42
N GLU A 185 2.55 10.39 -5.32
CA GLU A 185 3.01 9.56 -6.44
C GLU A 185 1.94 9.37 -7.50
N GLY A 186 0.68 9.21 -7.08
CA GLY A 186 -0.45 9.13 -8.00
C GLY A 186 -0.64 10.40 -8.82
N ARG A 187 -0.28 11.57 -8.27
CA ARG A 187 -0.30 12.84 -9.00
C ARG A 187 0.92 13.01 -9.88
N ARG A 188 2.12 12.65 -9.40
CA ARG A 188 3.38 12.63 -10.18
C ARG A 188 3.26 11.79 -11.45
N ARG A 189 2.59 10.62 -11.38
CA ARG A 189 2.35 9.73 -12.53
C ARG A 189 1.08 10.05 -13.34
N ASN A 190 0.35 11.11 -12.99
CA ASN A 190 -0.96 11.48 -13.57
C ASN A 190 -1.98 10.32 -13.60
N ILE A 191 -1.96 9.46 -12.57
CA ILE A 191 -2.90 8.34 -12.42
C ILE A 191 -4.26 8.90 -12.06
N SER A 192 -5.24 8.75 -12.95
CA SER A 192 -6.62 9.16 -12.70
C SER A 192 -7.27 8.39 -11.54
N ASN A 193 -8.37 8.89 -10.99
CA ASN A 193 -9.21 8.16 -10.01
C ASN A 193 -8.51 7.69 -8.72
N LEU A 194 -7.47 8.39 -8.24
CA LEU A 194 -6.75 8.07 -6.98
C LEU A 194 -7.65 7.80 -5.77
N TRP A 195 -8.76 8.53 -5.68
CA TRP A 195 -9.78 8.38 -4.63
C TRP A 195 -10.38 6.96 -4.58
N THR A 196 -10.41 6.22 -5.71
CA THR A 196 -10.89 4.84 -5.78
C THR A 196 -10.00 3.89 -5.00
N PHE A 197 -8.68 4.02 -5.10
CA PHE A 197 -7.73 3.21 -4.32
C PHE A 197 -7.91 3.49 -2.82
N LEU A 198 -7.98 4.77 -2.42
CA LEU A 198 -8.17 5.13 -1.02
C LEU A 198 -9.54 4.69 -0.48
N ALA A 199 -10.59 4.71 -1.30
CA ALA A 199 -11.90 4.15 -0.95
C ALA A 199 -11.86 2.62 -0.79
N LEU A 200 -11.15 1.88 -1.65
CA LEU A 200 -10.98 0.44 -1.50
C LEU A 200 -10.23 0.07 -0.21
N ALA A 201 -9.23 0.86 0.21
CA ALA A 201 -8.54 0.65 1.48
C ALA A 201 -9.46 0.80 2.70
N GLN A 202 -10.45 1.69 2.60
CA GLN A 202 -11.44 1.92 3.66
C GLN A 202 -12.57 0.88 3.66
N LEU A 203 -13.02 0.46 2.48
CA LEU A 203 -14.20 -0.40 2.31
C LEU A 203 -13.86 -1.90 2.33
N VAL A 204 -12.65 -2.27 1.91
CA VAL A 204 -12.17 -3.66 1.87
C VAL A 204 -11.13 -3.85 2.97
N ASN A 205 -9.86 -3.60 2.66
CA ASN A 205 -8.71 -3.65 3.55
C ASN A 205 -7.52 -2.93 2.87
N LEU A 206 -6.53 -2.51 3.66
CA LEU A 206 -5.40 -1.70 3.18
C LEU A 206 -4.54 -2.47 2.17
N SER A 207 -4.27 -3.75 2.45
CA SER A 207 -3.44 -4.62 1.63
C SER A 207 -3.99 -4.82 0.21
N TYR A 208 -5.29 -5.05 0.01
CA TYR A 208 -5.87 -5.14 -1.33
C TYR A 208 -5.63 -3.88 -2.16
N ALA A 209 -5.88 -2.71 -1.56
CA ALA A 209 -5.76 -1.43 -2.24
C ALA A 209 -4.31 -1.01 -2.49
N GLN A 210 -3.40 -1.31 -1.56
CA GLN A 210 -1.95 -1.15 -1.75
C GLN A 210 -1.45 -1.97 -2.94
N ASN A 211 -1.79 -3.26 -3.01
CA ASN A 211 -1.35 -4.14 -4.10
C ASN A 211 -1.89 -3.66 -5.47
N LEU A 212 -3.15 -3.22 -5.55
CA LEU A 212 -3.68 -2.59 -6.76
C LEU A 212 -2.94 -1.30 -7.15
N PHE A 213 -2.54 -0.49 -6.17
CA PHE A 213 -1.78 0.74 -6.45
C PHE A 213 -0.33 0.44 -6.87
N PHE A 214 0.32 -0.58 -6.29
CA PHE A 214 1.64 -1.05 -6.73
C PHE A 214 1.61 -1.55 -8.18
N ILE A 215 0.57 -2.29 -8.59
CA ILE A 215 0.35 -2.64 -10.00
C ILE A 215 0.18 -1.38 -10.86
N ALA A 216 -0.57 -0.37 -10.39
CA ALA A 216 -0.74 0.88 -11.12
C ALA A 216 0.60 1.61 -11.34
N VAL A 217 1.45 1.71 -10.30
CA VAL A 217 2.79 2.33 -10.35
C VAL A 217 3.73 1.55 -11.28
N LEU A 218 3.80 0.22 -11.19
CA LEU A 218 4.62 -0.61 -12.08
C LEU A 218 4.23 -0.48 -13.56
N LEU A 219 2.95 -0.21 -13.84
CA LEU A 219 2.42 -0.02 -15.19
C LEU A 219 2.33 1.47 -15.60
N THR A 220 2.91 2.38 -14.81
CA THR A 220 3.06 3.81 -15.14
C THR A 220 4.48 4.34 -14.84
N PRO A 221 5.55 3.77 -15.45
CA PRO A 221 6.92 4.22 -15.20
C PRO A 221 7.14 5.70 -15.53
N VAL A 222 6.46 6.19 -16.57
CA VAL A 222 6.45 7.59 -17.04
C VAL A 222 5.08 8.22 -16.71
N PRO A 223 4.98 9.53 -16.39
CA PRO A 223 3.69 10.22 -16.25
C PRO A 223 2.76 10.03 -17.45
N LEU A 224 1.49 9.72 -17.18
CA LEU A 224 0.50 9.51 -18.23
C LEU A 224 0.17 10.80 -19.01
N PRO A 225 0.13 10.76 -20.35
CA PRO A 225 -0.37 11.85 -21.17
C PRO A 225 -1.78 12.31 -20.76
N GLU A 226 -2.03 13.62 -20.75
CA GLU A 226 -3.25 14.21 -20.19
C GLU A 226 -4.53 13.67 -20.86
N ASN A 227 -4.52 13.47 -22.18
CA ASN A 227 -5.64 12.88 -22.92
C ASN A 227 -6.04 11.48 -22.42
N VAL A 228 -5.10 10.68 -21.90
CA VAL A 228 -5.38 9.36 -21.31
C VAL A 228 -6.00 9.50 -19.91
N SER A 229 -5.54 10.48 -19.13
CA SER A 229 -6.07 10.74 -17.79
C SER A 229 -7.51 11.30 -17.86
N GLU A 230 -7.80 12.20 -18.80
CA GLU A 230 -9.15 12.68 -19.11
C GLU A 230 -10.07 11.54 -19.56
N LEU A 231 -9.66 10.75 -20.55
CA LEU A 231 -10.46 9.63 -21.08
C LEU A 231 -10.80 8.60 -20.00
N THR A 232 -9.95 8.46 -18.97
CA THR A 232 -10.14 7.54 -17.84
C THR A 232 -11.01 8.14 -16.73
N ARG A 233 -10.87 9.44 -16.46
CA ARG A 233 -11.70 10.23 -15.56
C ARG A 233 -13.18 10.31 -16.00
N ASP A 234 -13.41 10.60 -17.28
CA ASP A 234 -14.75 10.82 -17.82
C ASP A 234 -15.52 9.51 -18.04
N SER A 235 -14.82 8.38 -17.94
CA SER A 235 -15.40 7.04 -18.09
C SER A 235 -16.19 6.55 -16.87
N VAL A 236 -16.20 7.32 -15.77
CA VAL A 236 -16.99 7.09 -14.55
C VAL A 236 -18.17 8.08 -14.54
N PRO A 237 -19.44 7.63 -14.69
CA PRO A 237 -20.58 8.52 -14.88
C PRO A 237 -20.84 9.53 -13.74
N ALA A 238 -20.38 9.22 -12.53
CA ALA A 238 -20.51 10.11 -11.37
C ALA A 238 -19.56 11.32 -11.39
N THR A 239 -18.52 11.33 -12.23
CA THR A 239 -17.41 12.30 -12.18
C THR A 239 -17.16 13.06 -13.49
N SER A 240 -17.88 12.76 -14.58
CA SER A 240 -17.47 13.14 -15.94
C SER A 240 -17.79 14.57 -16.39
N THR A 241 -18.73 15.28 -15.77
CA THR A 241 -19.12 16.65 -16.22
C THR A 241 -18.93 17.73 -15.17
N ARG A 242 -19.68 17.72 -14.06
CA ARG A 242 -19.53 18.78 -13.04
C ARG A 242 -18.17 18.75 -12.35
N TYR A 243 -17.61 17.55 -12.11
CA TYR A 243 -16.33 17.40 -11.42
C TYR A 243 -15.11 17.63 -12.32
N SER A 244 -15.19 17.32 -13.63
CA SER A 244 -14.18 17.72 -14.61
C SER A 244 -14.14 19.24 -14.77
N HIS A 245 -15.28 19.91 -14.95
CA HIS A 245 -15.35 21.39 -14.95
C HIS A 245 -14.87 22.01 -13.62
N PHE A 246 -15.23 21.44 -12.47
CA PHE A 246 -14.77 21.92 -11.16
C PHE A 246 -13.24 21.89 -11.06
N VAL A 247 -12.60 20.77 -11.40
CA VAL A 247 -11.14 20.68 -11.32
C VAL A 247 -10.44 21.50 -12.41
N LYS A 248 -10.99 21.62 -13.63
CA LYS A 248 -10.43 22.56 -14.63
C LYS A 248 -10.46 24.01 -14.15
N ARG A 249 -11.46 24.42 -13.34
CA ARG A 249 -11.49 25.73 -12.67
C ARG A 249 -10.41 25.91 -11.59
N PHE A 250 -9.91 24.82 -11.02
CA PHE A 250 -8.86 24.82 -9.99
C PHE A 250 -7.55 24.14 -10.45
N ALA A 251 -7.35 24.05 -11.77
CA ALA A 251 -6.13 23.51 -12.35
C ALA A 251 -4.91 24.28 -11.81
N LYS A 252 -3.88 23.53 -11.42
CA LYS A 252 -2.62 24.06 -10.88
C LYS A 252 -1.55 23.92 -11.94
N PRO A 253 -0.57 24.83 -12.02
CA PRO A 253 0.59 24.62 -12.86
C PRO A 253 1.34 23.36 -12.41
N ASP A 254 2.04 22.74 -13.36
CA ASP A 254 2.86 21.56 -13.09
C ASP A 254 3.94 21.86 -12.03
N GLY A 255 4.30 20.84 -11.26
CA GLY A 255 5.20 21.00 -10.12
C GLY A 255 4.64 21.80 -8.93
N PHE A 256 3.38 22.27 -8.95
CA PHE A 256 2.77 22.94 -7.80
C PHE A 256 2.59 21.98 -6.62
N LEU A 257 3.23 22.26 -5.48
CA LEU A 257 3.13 21.51 -4.23
C LEU A 257 2.64 22.43 -3.08
N PRO A 258 1.62 22.04 -2.29
CA PRO A 258 1.24 22.78 -1.08
C PRO A 258 2.38 22.87 -0.05
N ARG A 259 2.46 23.98 0.69
CA ARG A 259 3.49 24.18 1.73
C ARG A 259 3.49 23.04 2.78
N PRO A 260 4.65 22.56 3.26
CA PRO A 260 4.74 21.40 4.17
C PRO A 260 3.87 21.53 5.43
N ALA A 261 3.74 22.74 5.98
CA ALA A 261 2.92 23.02 7.15
C ALA A 261 1.45 22.59 7.00
N LEU A 262 0.89 22.65 5.79
CA LEU A 262 -0.51 22.30 5.53
C LEU A 262 -0.72 20.77 5.51
N TYR A 263 0.26 20.02 5.00
CA TYR A 263 0.32 18.56 5.19
C TYR A 263 0.50 18.19 6.67
N ILE A 264 1.36 18.91 7.42
CA ILE A 264 1.59 18.66 8.86
C ILE A 264 0.32 18.88 9.68
N VAL A 265 -0.46 19.94 9.42
CA VAL A 265 -1.76 20.16 10.10
C VAL A 265 -2.74 19.00 9.84
N LEU A 266 -2.82 18.51 8.60
CA LEU A 266 -3.64 17.35 8.28
C LEU A 266 -3.12 16.04 8.90
N LEU A 267 -1.80 15.85 8.98
CA LEU A 267 -1.18 14.71 9.68
C LEU A 267 -1.53 14.73 11.17
N VAL A 268 -1.42 15.88 11.84
CA VAL A 268 -1.84 16.04 13.23
C VAL A 268 -3.34 15.73 13.39
N ALA A 269 -4.21 16.18 12.48
CA ALA A 269 -5.64 15.86 12.52
C ALA A 269 -5.92 14.34 12.36
N ASN A 270 -5.26 13.68 11.40
CA ASN A 270 -5.34 12.22 11.22
C ASN A 270 -4.90 11.48 12.50
N PHE A 271 -3.67 11.73 12.97
CA PHE A 271 -3.14 11.05 14.15
C PHE A 271 -3.92 11.36 15.43
N THR A 272 -4.48 12.56 15.57
CA THR A 272 -5.40 12.90 16.68
C THR A 272 -6.67 12.07 16.63
N SER A 273 -7.30 11.92 15.45
CA SER A 273 -8.49 11.07 15.31
C SER A 273 -8.19 9.62 15.71
N ILE A 274 -7.06 9.06 15.26
CA ILE A 274 -6.59 7.71 15.60
C ILE A 274 -6.30 7.56 17.10
N PHE A 275 -5.69 8.57 17.73
CA PHE A 275 -5.43 8.60 19.17
C PHE A 275 -6.72 8.60 20.00
N LEU A 276 -7.79 9.22 19.51
CA LEU A 276 -9.08 9.36 20.21
C LEU A 276 -9.97 8.11 20.14
N ILE A 277 -9.82 7.23 19.13
CA ILE A 277 -10.62 5.99 18.95
C ILE A 277 -10.84 5.20 20.27
N PRO A 278 -9.81 4.81 21.04
CA PRO A 278 -10.00 3.98 22.24
C PRO A 278 -10.59 4.77 23.43
N PHE A 279 -10.49 6.10 23.45
CA PHE A 279 -11.16 6.94 24.44
C PHE A 279 -12.63 7.20 24.09
N ALA A 280 -12.97 7.12 22.80
CA ALA A 280 -14.34 7.24 22.31
C ALA A 280 -15.10 5.91 22.33
N ALA A 281 -14.44 4.76 22.45
CA ALA A 281 -15.08 3.45 22.55
C ALA A 281 -16.09 3.40 23.71
N ASN A 282 -17.23 2.73 23.52
CA ASN A 282 -18.36 2.69 24.46
C ASN A 282 -19.07 4.04 24.71
N THR A 283 -18.77 5.10 23.94
CA THR A 283 -19.42 6.42 24.04
C THR A 283 -20.25 6.74 22.78
N PRO A 284 -21.25 7.64 22.83
CA PRO A 284 -21.99 8.06 21.65
C PRO A 284 -21.12 8.79 20.59
N SER A 285 -19.92 9.27 20.93
CA SER A 285 -19.00 9.86 19.95
C SER A 285 -18.20 8.84 19.14
N PHE A 286 -18.26 7.54 19.48
CA PHE A 286 -17.43 6.50 18.88
C PHE A 286 -17.48 6.47 17.36
N MET A 287 -18.69 6.46 16.79
CA MET A 287 -18.90 6.41 15.34
C MET A 287 -18.39 7.69 14.67
N THR A 288 -18.59 8.87 15.29
CA THR A 288 -18.09 10.15 14.76
C THR A 288 -16.56 10.17 14.68
N VAL A 289 -15.86 9.71 15.72
CA VAL A 289 -14.39 9.63 15.74
C VAL A 289 -13.88 8.59 14.74
N SER A 290 -14.55 7.44 14.65
CA SER A 290 -14.18 6.37 13.72
C SER A 290 -14.47 6.69 12.25
N ILE A 291 -15.49 7.50 11.95
CA ILE A 291 -15.71 8.05 10.61
C ILE A 291 -14.65 9.13 10.32
N ALA A 292 -14.31 9.98 11.28
CA ALA A 292 -13.27 11.00 11.10
C ALA A 292 -11.92 10.37 10.72
N SER A 293 -11.45 9.32 11.41
CA SER A 293 -10.19 8.65 11.06
C SER A 293 -10.22 7.95 9.70
N ARG A 294 -11.41 7.71 9.13
CA ARG A 294 -11.61 7.11 7.80
C ARG A 294 -11.79 8.15 6.68
N VAL A 295 -12.31 9.34 7.00
CA VAL A 295 -12.56 10.42 6.04
C VAL A 295 -11.38 11.39 5.93
N ILE A 296 -10.70 11.72 7.04
CA ILE A 296 -9.59 12.68 7.04
C ILE A 296 -8.42 12.24 6.11
N PRO A 297 -8.08 10.96 5.90
CA PRO A 297 -7.06 10.56 4.91
C PRO A 297 -7.31 11.06 3.48
N PHE A 298 -8.57 11.27 3.06
CA PHE A 298 -8.89 11.84 1.74
C PHE A 298 -8.48 13.31 1.60
N SER A 299 -8.25 14.02 2.71
CA SER A 299 -7.80 15.41 2.68
C SER A 299 -6.48 15.59 1.94
N PHE A 300 -5.56 14.60 1.97
CA PHE A 300 -4.30 14.67 1.22
C PHE A 300 -4.50 14.64 -0.30
N LEU A 301 -5.49 13.88 -0.80
CA LEU A 301 -5.88 13.89 -2.21
C LEU A 301 -6.53 15.22 -2.61
N LEU A 302 -7.33 15.81 -1.72
CA LEU A 302 -8.04 17.07 -1.97
C LEU A 302 -7.15 18.32 -1.82
N LEU A 303 -6.06 18.22 -1.05
CA LEU A 303 -5.22 19.34 -0.64
C LEU A 303 -4.71 20.21 -1.82
N PRO A 304 -4.17 19.65 -2.93
CA PRO A 304 -3.66 20.47 -4.03
C PRO A 304 -4.76 21.19 -4.82
N TYR A 305 -5.99 20.69 -4.80
CA TYR A 305 -7.12 21.27 -5.55
C TYR A 305 -7.79 22.43 -4.80
N ILE A 306 -7.91 22.32 -3.47
CA ILE A 306 -8.63 23.31 -2.64
C ILE A 306 -7.74 24.54 -2.34
N ILE A 307 -6.43 24.36 -2.25
CA ILE A 307 -5.50 25.40 -1.79
C ILE A 307 -5.31 26.55 -2.80
N PRO A 308 -5.25 27.83 -2.36
CA PRO A 308 -4.82 28.96 -3.19
C PRO A 308 -3.35 28.87 -3.62
N ASN A 309 -3.02 29.35 -4.83
CA ASN A 309 -1.67 29.20 -5.40
C ASN A 309 -0.57 29.88 -4.55
N SER A 310 -0.91 30.90 -3.76
CA SER A 310 0.00 31.59 -2.82
C SER A 310 0.48 30.72 -1.64
N PHE A 311 -0.22 29.61 -1.36
CA PHE A 311 0.05 28.70 -0.24
C PHE A 311 0.79 27.42 -0.67
N GLY A 312 1.35 27.39 -1.88
CA GLY A 312 2.27 26.35 -2.34
C GLY A 312 3.58 26.93 -2.90
N THR A 313 4.41 26.04 -3.41
CA THR A 313 5.63 26.30 -4.18
C THR A 313 5.51 25.62 -5.55
N ILE A 314 6.11 26.20 -6.58
CA ILE A 314 6.17 25.60 -7.93
C ILE A 314 7.59 25.08 -8.12
N HIS A 315 7.70 23.78 -8.37
CA HIS A 315 8.97 23.07 -8.53
C HIS A 315 9.23 22.80 -10.01
N THR A 316 10.33 23.31 -10.55
CA THR A 316 10.68 23.12 -11.98
C THR A 316 11.20 21.71 -12.27
N HIS A 317 11.77 21.04 -11.26
CA HIS A 317 12.29 19.68 -11.34
C HIS A 317 11.79 18.86 -10.13
N PRO A 318 11.43 17.58 -10.30
CA PRO A 318 10.83 16.75 -9.25
C PRO A 318 11.73 16.59 -8.02
N HIS A 319 13.04 16.42 -8.22
CA HIS A 319 14.02 16.33 -7.13
C HIS A 319 13.96 17.51 -6.14
N SER A 320 13.62 18.72 -6.62
CA SER A 320 13.53 19.90 -5.74
C SER A 320 12.39 19.84 -4.70
N ALA A 321 11.51 18.84 -4.78
CA ALA A 321 10.48 18.54 -3.77
C ALA A 321 10.87 17.40 -2.79
N GLN A 322 11.92 16.60 -3.07
CA GLN A 322 12.31 15.44 -2.25
C GLN A 322 12.53 15.77 -0.77
N SER A 323 13.12 16.94 -0.47
CA SER A 323 13.35 17.41 0.91
C SER A 323 12.04 17.65 1.68
N THR A 324 10.97 18.06 0.98
CA THR A 324 9.63 18.17 1.55
C THR A 324 9.03 16.79 1.81
N TYR A 325 9.07 15.88 0.84
CA TYR A 325 8.53 14.52 1.01
C TYR A 325 9.26 13.76 2.12
N THR A 326 10.59 13.83 2.16
CA THR A 326 11.43 13.28 3.24
C THR A 326 10.98 13.83 4.59
N THR A 327 10.77 15.14 4.71
CA THR A 327 10.30 15.76 5.96
C THR A 327 8.92 15.25 6.36
N LEU A 328 7.99 15.10 5.41
CA LEU A 328 6.65 14.56 5.68
C LEU A 328 6.72 13.11 6.17
N PHE A 329 7.35 12.20 5.42
CA PHE A 329 7.49 10.80 5.81
C PHE A 329 8.22 10.63 7.14
N ARG A 330 9.25 11.45 7.40
CA ARG A 330 9.92 11.47 8.70
C ARG A 330 9.01 11.92 9.85
N THR A 331 8.12 12.89 9.65
CA THR A 331 7.11 13.25 10.67
C THR A 331 6.04 12.18 10.86
N ILE A 332 5.60 11.53 9.77
CA ILE A 332 4.68 10.38 9.82
C ILE A 332 5.29 9.25 10.65
N SER A 333 6.55 8.91 10.38
CA SER A 333 7.31 7.89 11.10
C SER A 333 7.41 8.18 12.60
N VAL A 334 7.83 9.39 13.00
CA VAL A 334 7.98 9.74 14.43
C VAL A 334 6.65 9.64 15.18
N ILE A 335 5.56 10.16 14.59
CA ILE A 335 4.24 10.13 15.26
C ILE A 335 3.67 8.70 15.27
N ALA A 336 3.83 7.94 14.18
CA ALA A 336 3.42 6.53 14.12
C ALA A 336 4.18 5.66 15.14
N ALA A 337 5.50 5.83 15.25
CA ALA A 337 6.33 5.11 16.21
C ALA A 337 5.97 5.46 17.66
N ALA A 338 5.76 6.73 17.98
CA ALA A 338 5.30 7.14 19.31
C ALA A 338 3.91 6.58 19.67
N LEU A 339 2.99 6.58 18.71
CA LEU A 339 1.64 6.01 18.87
C LEU A 339 1.64 4.48 18.98
N HIS A 340 2.54 3.80 18.28
CA HIS A 340 2.73 2.35 18.34
C HIS A 340 3.43 1.94 19.64
N LEU A 341 4.49 2.64 20.06
CA LEU A 341 5.15 2.40 21.35
C LEU A 341 4.16 2.58 22.52
N LYS A 342 3.34 3.64 22.48
CA LYS A 342 2.24 3.86 23.45
C LYS A 342 1.31 2.65 23.52
N SER A 343 0.79 2.17 22.38
CA SER A 343 -0.17 1.06 22.39
C SER A 343 0.48 -0.28 22.72
N THR A 344 1.71 -0.54 22.29
CA THR A 344 2.51 -1.72 22.67
C THR A 344 2.70 -1.77 24.19
N ILE A 345 3.09 -0.68 24.84
CA ILE A 345 3.24 -0.62 26.31
C ILE A 345 1.90 -0.89 27.00
N ILE A 346 0.82 -0.19 26.60
CA ILE A 346 -0.50 -0.36 27.23
C ILE A 346 -1.06 -1.77 27.00
N ALA A 347 -0.92 -2.32 25.80
CA ALA A 347 -1.39 -3.65 25.46
C ALA A 347 -0.61 -4.75 26.18
N LEU A 348 0.72 -4.63 26.31
CA LEU A 348 1.52 -5.56 27.10
C LEU A 348 1.15 -5.49 28.58
N VAL A 349 1.19 -4.30 29.20
CA VAL A 349 0.87 -4.13 30.63
C VAL A 349 -0.51 -4.70 30.96
N SER A 350 -1.54 -4.33 30.20
CA SER A 350 -2.92 -4.81 30.40
C SER A 350 -3.17 -6.28 30.06
N ASN A 351 -2.16 -7.00 29.51
CA ASN A 351 -2.25 -8.44 29.27
C ASN A 351 -1.19 -9.25 30.04
N THR A 352 -0.31 -8.63 30.83
CA THR A 352 0.55 -9.39 31.76
C THR A 352 -0.32 -10.18 32.76
N PRO A 353 -0.04 -11.48 32.99
CA PRO A 353 -0.67 -12.21 34.08
C PRO A 353 -0.15 -11.72 35.43
N GLU A 354 -0.81 -12.10 36.52
CA GLU A 354 -0.37 -11.79 37.88
C GLU A 354 0.98 -12.45 38.22
N ARG A 355 1.53 -12.15 39.41
CA ARG A 355 2.85 -12.68 39.83
C ARG A 355 2.80 -14.15 40.26
N TYR A 356 1.62 -14.61 40.64
CA TYR A 356 1.34 -15.97 41.09
C TYR A 356 0.30 -16.58 40.14
N ALA A 357 0.48 -17.85 39.80
CA ALA A 357 -0.48 -18.59 39.01
C ALA A 357 -0.80 -19.92 39.70
N TYR A 358 -2.09 -20.23 39.85
CA TYR A 358 -2.55 -21.53 40.31
C TYR A 358 -2.38 -22.54 39.18
N ARG A 359 -1.38 -23.41 39.31
CA ARG A 359 -1.19 -24.52 38.37
C ARG A 359 -1.98 -25.71 38.86
N HIS A 360 -3.01 -26.08 38.09
CA HIS A 360 -3.74 -27.33 38.31
C HIS A 360 -2.88 -28.54 37.92
N SER A 361 -1.99 -28.95 38.83
CA SER A 361 -1.37 -30.28 38.78
C SER A 361 -2.38 -31.30 39.28
N LEU A 362 -2.48 -32.45 38.61
CA LEU A 362 -3.47 -33.48 38.90
C LEU A 362 -3.29 -34.10 40.32
N LEU A 363 -2.10 -33.95 40.90
CA LEU A 363 -1.79 -34.36 42.29
C LEU A 363 -1.75 -33.19 43.28
N HIS A 364 -1.57 -31.95 42.81
CA HIS A 364 -1.43 -30.74 43.63
C HIS A 364 -2.24 -29.58 43.01
N PRO A 365 -3.55 -29.48 43.27
CA PRO A 365 -4.45 -28.57 42.54
C PRO A 365 -4.27 -27.07 42.87
N PHE A 366 -3.57 -26.74 43.97
CA PHE A 366 -3.41 -25.39 44.52
C PHE A 366 -1.96 -25.01 44.82
N GLN A 367 -1.00 -25.47 44.00
CA GLN A 367 0.39 -25.01 44.14
C GLN A 367 0.55 -23.62 43.50
N GLU A 368 0.96 -22.63 44.29
CA GLU A 368 1.24 -21.27 43.84
C GLU A 368 2.61 -21.18 43.16
N GLU A 369 2.61 -21.17 41.83
CA GLU A 369 3.84 -21.02 41.04
C GLU A 369 4.11 -19.52 40.78
N LYS A 370 5.26 -19.03 41.29
CA LYS A 370 5.70 -17.64 41.12
C LYS A 370 6.34 -17.46 39.73
N LEU A 371 5.56 -16.95 38.79
CA LEU A 371 6.00 -16.75 37.40
C LEU A 371 7.20 -15.78 37.31
N THR A 372 8.19 -16.09 36.46
CA THR A 372 9.31 -15.16 36.23
C THR A 372 8.86 -13.94 35.44
N THR A 373 9.66 -12.87 35.44
CA THR A 373 9.39 -11.69 34.60
C THR A 373 9.37 -12.04 33.11
N LEU A 374 10.16 -13.02 32.68
CA LEU A 374 10.20 -13.53 31.31
C LEU A 374 8.87 -14.24 30.97
N ASP A 375 8.42 -15.18 31.80
CA ASP A 375 7.16 -15.92 31.57
C ASP A 375 5.93 -15.02 31.53
N ARG A 376 5.91 -13.99 32.39
CA ARG A 376 4.85 -12.97 32.39
C ARG A 376 4.89 -12.11 31.12
N GLY A 377 6.08 -11.82 30.60
CA GLY A 377 6.29 -11.11 29.33
C GLY A 377 5.91 -11.94 28.09
N SER A 378 6.37 -13.19 28.02
CA SER A 378 6.04 -14.11 26.92
C SER A 378 4.54 -14.44 26.91
N THR A 379 3.90 -14.58 28.07
CA THR A 379 2.44 -14.72 28.19
C THR A 379 1.71 -13.47 27.70
N ALA A 380 2.21 -12.26 28.01
CA ALA A 380 1.61 -11.01 27.51
C ALA A 380 1.72 -10.88 25.99
N LEU A 381 2.88 -11.20 25.42
CA LEU A 381 3.11 -11.24 23.97
C LEU A 381 2.24 -12.31 23.30
N GLY A 382 2.14 -13.52 23.87
CA GLY A 382 1.28 -14.59 23.37
C GLY A 382 -0.21 -14.22 23.38
N ARG A 383 -0.66 -13.45 24.39
CA ARG A 383 -2.02 -12.86 24.43
C ARG A 383 -2.20 -11.74 23.39
N LEU A 384 -1.17 -10.93 23.13
CA LEU A 384 -1.22 -9.83 22.16
C LEU A 384 -1.27 -10.34 20.71
N PHE A 385 -0.38 -11.26 20.33
CA PHE A 385 -0.41 -11.88 19.01
C PHE A 385 -1.62 -12.81 18.86
N GLY A 386 -1.95 -13.59 19.90
CA GLY A 386 -3.12 -14.47 19.94
C GLY A 386 -4.48 -13.75 19.81
N ALA A 387 -4.53 -12.43 20.02
CA ALA A 387 -5.72 -11.60 19.82
C ALA A 387 -6.31 -11.72 18.41
N ILE A 388 -5.46 -11.97 17.40
CA ILE A 388 -5.89 -12.19 16.01
C ILE A 388 -6.85 -13.40 15.87
N GLY A 389 -6.82 -14.35 16.81
CA GLY A 389 -7.69 -15.52 16.86
C GLY A 389 -8.87 -15.42 17.83
N GLU A 390 -9.09 -14.29 18.51
CA GLU A 390 -10.19 -14.15 19.47
C GLU A 390 -11.54 -13.87 18.79
N HIS A 391 -11.57 -13.03 17.76
CA HIS A 391 -12.82 -12.57 17.13
C HIS A 391 -12.60 -12.17 15.65
N PRO A 392 -13.48 -12.58 14.70
CA PRO A 392 -13.24 -12.42 13.27
C PRO A 392 -13.02 -10.97 12.78
N ALA A 393 -13.62 -9.96 13.43
CA ALA A 393 -13.34 -8.56 13.09
C ALA A 393 -11.90 -8.14 13.45
N VAL A 394 -11.32 -8.72 14.51
CA VAL A 394 -9.90 -8.52 14.88
C VAL A 394 -9.00 -9.36 13.96
N SER A 395 -9.46 -10.55 13.55
CA SER A 395 -8.77 -11.38 12.56
C SER A 395 -8.62 -10.68 11.22
N ALA A 396 -9.69 -10.07 10.70
CA ALA A 396 -9.67 -9.29 9.45
C ALA A 396 -8.57 -8.22 9.46
N VAL A 397 -8.54 -7.44 10.54
CA VAL A 397 -7.58 -6.34 10.76
C VAL A 397 -6.16 -6.85 10.95
N GLY A 398 -5.95 -7.88 11.78
CA GLY A 398 -4.60 -8.42 12.04
C GLY A 398 -3.98 -9.06 10.80
N TRP A 399 -4.77 -9.77 10.00
CA TRP A 399 -4.31 -10.32 8.72
C TRP A 399 -4.07 -9.24 7.67
N ASP A 400 -4.84 -8.14 7.67
CA ASP A 400 -4.56 -6.98 6.82
C ASP A 400 -3.21 -6.33 7.17
N VAL A 401 -2.85 -6.20 8.45
CA VAL A 401 -1.52 -5.73 8.87
C VAL A 401 -0.41 -6.64 8.34
N ILE A 402 -0.58 -7.96 8.45
CA ILE A 402 0.42 -8.95 7.98
C ILE A 402 0.56 -8.91 6.46
N MET A 403 -0.56 -8.91 5.71
CA MET A 403 -0.55 -8.84 4.25
C MET A 403 -0.01 -7.49 3.74
N SER A 404 -0.34 -6.39 4.41
CA SER A 404 0.19 -5.05 4.11
C SER A 404 1.70 -5.00 4.33
N GLY A 405 2.20 -5.53 5.45
CA GLY A 405 3.63 -5.62 5.74
C GLY A 405 4.39 -6.50 4.73
N LEU A 406 3.81 -7.63 4.32
CA LEU A 406 4.36 -8.50 3.29
C LEU A 406 4.44 -7.80 1.92
N SER A 407 3.36 -7.13 1.50
CA SER A 407 3.32 -6.34 0.28
C SER A 407 4.34 -5.20 0.29
N LEU A 408 4.57 -4.56 1.44
CA LEU A 408 5.57 -3.51 1.63
C LEU A 408 7.01 -4.03 1.58
N GLY A 409 7.31 -5.17 2.20
CA GLY A 409 8.64 -5.80 2.11
C GLY A 409 8.97 -6.25 0.68
N ILE A 410 7.99 -6.84 -0.01
CA ILE A 410 8.12 -7.22 -1.42
C ILE A 410 8.25 -5.97 -2.32
N TRP A 411 7.53 -4.87 -2.02
CA TRP A 411 7.71 -3.59 -2.72
C TRP A 411 9.13 -3.03 -2.56
N ALA A 412 9.68 -3.02 -1.34
CA ALA A 412 11.04 -2.56 -1.09
C ALA A 412 12.07 -3.35 -1.91
N GLY A 413 11.98 -4.69 -1.91
CA GLY A 413 12.92 -5.55 -2.65
C GLY A 413 12.83 -5.43 -4.18
N ILE A 414 11.61 -5.38 -4.73
CA ILE A 414 11.36 -5.17 -6.16
C ILE A 414 11.81 -3.76 -6.62
N ARG A 415 11.80 -2.78 -5.71
CA ARG A 415 12.26 -1.42 -5.96
C ARG A 415 13.74 -1.19 -5.59
N ALA A 416 14.38 -2.17 -4.94
CA ALA A 416 15.75 -2.14 -4.44
C ALA A 416 16.08 -0.82 -3.72
N LEU A 417 15.28 -0.49 -2.72
CA LEU A 417 15.36 0.77 -1.97
C LEU A 417 16.55 0.76 -1.00
N ASP A 418 17.39 1.80 -1.01
CA ASP A 418 18.50 1.89 -0.06
C ASP A 418 17.98 1.91 1.40
N ALA A 419 18.51 0.97 2.20
CA ALA A 419 18.24 0.87 3.62
C ALA A 419 18.56 2.18 4.38
N TRP A 420 19.57 2.95 3.97
CA TRP A 420 19.88 4.25 4.58
C TRP A 420 18.83 5.31 4.24
N GLU A 421 18.31 5.34 3.01
CA GLU A 421 17.22 6.23 2.64
C GLU A 421 15.92 5.90 3.37
N MET A 422 15.64 4.61 3.57
CA MET A 422 14.53 4.13 4.39
C MET A 422 14.68 4.58 5.85
N LEU A 423 15.89 4.51 6.42
CA LEU A 423 16.19 4.91 7.79
C LEU A 423 16.15 6.43 8.02
N ASP A 424 16.70 7.27 7.13
CA ASP A 424 16.55 8.74 7.26
C ASP A 424 15.08 9.19 7.04
N SER A 425 14.35 8.47 6.19
CA SER A 425 12.89 8.64 6.06
C SER A 425 12.10 8.17 7.30
N SER A 426 12.74 7.44 8.23
CA SER A 426 12.12 6.93 9.46
C SER A 426 12.92 7.25 10.73
N ALA A 427 12.74 8.45 11.28
CA ALA A 427 13.57 9.00 12.37
C ALA A 427 13.36 8.39 13.78
N VAL A 428 13.09 7.09 13.87
CA VAL A 428 13.26 6.30 15.10
C VAL A 428 14.75 6.04 15.39
N PHE A 429 15.60 5.99 14.35
CA PHE A 429 16.97 5.46 14.47
C PHE A 429 18.13 6.43 14.16
N MET A 430 17.89 7.71 13.84
CA MET A 430 18.97 8.65 13.50
C MET A 430 19.02 9.93 14.33
N LYS A 431 19.99 9.97 15.27
CA LYS A 431 20.75 11.19 15.60
C LYS A 431 22.06 10.93 16.37
N SER A 432 23.14 10.43 15.72
CA SER A 432 24.55 10.68 16.15
C SER A 432 25.63 10.02 15.24
N THR A 433 25.79 10.46 13.99
CA THR A 433 26.97 10.09 13.15
C THR A 433 27.59 11.24 12.35
N ALA A 434 26.90 12.38 12.19
CA ALA A 434 27.36 13.55 11.43
C ALA A 434 28.45 14.40 12.13
N LYS A 435 29.39 13.77 12.86
CA LYS A 435 30.51 14.45 13.56
C LYS A 435 31.80 13.63 13.72
N ALA A 436 31.92 12.48 13.05
CA ALA A 436 33.04 11.55 13.25
C ALA A 436 33.96 11.34 12.02
N VAL A 437 33.70 12.00 10.89
CA VAL A 437 34.43 11.78 9.62
C VAL A 437 35.16 13.05 9.12
N GLU A 438 34.64 14.24 9.42
CA GLU A 438 35.24 15.53 9.06
C GLU A 438 36.31 15.94 10.09
N GLY A 439 37.36 15.12 10.24
CA GLY A 439 38.20 15.17 11.43
C GLY A 439 39.65 14.67 11.35
N THR A 440 40.21 14.36 10.17
CA THR A 440 41.63 13.95 10.07
C THR A 440 42.35 14.53 8.83
N SER A 441 43.19 15.53 9.09
CA SER A 441 44.39 15.93 8.32
C SER A 441 44.33 16.10 6.79
N GLU A 442 44.26 17.35 6.35
CA GLU A 442 45.23 17.82 5.34
C GLU A 442 46.65 17.82 5.94
N PRO A 443 47.69 17.68 5.10
CA PRO A 443 48.98 18.30 5.32
C PRO A 443 49.30 19.33 4.22
N ASN A 444 49.17 20.61 4.54
CA ASN A 444 49.74 21.70 3.74
C ASN A 444 51.28 21.64 3.84
N LEU A 445 52.01 21.66 2.71
CA LEU A 445 53.43 22.03 2.71
C LEU A 445 53.83 22.74 1.40
N LYS A 446 54.71 23.73 1.51
CA LYS A 446 55.12 24.60 0.39
C LYS A 446 56.44 24.12 -0.20
N GLN A 447 56.45 24.00 -1.53
CA GLN A 447 57.43 24.56 -2.46
C GLN A 447 58.86 24.82 -1.93
N GLU A 448 59.82 24.04 -2.43
CA GLU A 448 61.21 24.47 -2.60
C GLU A 448 61.74 23.91 -3.94
N ILE A 449 62.81 24.51 -4.50
CA ILE A 449 63.34 24.23 -5.84
C ILE A 449 64.85 24.00 -5.73
N VAL A 450 65.36 22.93 -6.36
CA VAL A 450 66.75 22.83 -6.87
C VAL A 450 66.81 21.71 -7.94
N GLU A 451 67.77 21.81 -8.85
CA GLU A 451 67.95 20.92 -10.01
C GLU A 451 68.83 19.68 -9.71
N THR A 452 68.95 18.77 -10.71
CA THR A 452 70.24 18.41 -11.38
C THR A 452 70.39 16.90 -11.75
N THR A 453 70.77 16.66 -13.02
CA THR A 453 71.40 15.44 -13.64
C THR A 453 70.73 14.05 -13.72
N GLU A 454 70.43 13.68 -14.98
CA GLU A 454 70.98 12.53 -15.76
C GLU A 454 70.72 11.03 -15.44
N ASN A 455 70.06 10.38 -16.42
CA ASN A 455 70.49 9.20 -17.20
C ASN A 455 71.08 7.93 -16.54
N ILE A 456 70.46 6.78 -16.85
CA ILE A 456 71.13 5.54 -17.30
C ILE A 456 70.14 4.72 -18.16
N VAL A 457 70.65 3.86 -19.06
CA VAL A 457 69.87 3.13 -20.08
C VAL A 457 70.23 1.64 -20.09
N GLU A 458 69.22 0.77 -20.01
CA GLU A 458 69.11 -0.56 -20.68
C GLU A 458 67.70 -1.13 -20.33
N ALA A 459 66.90 -1.88 -21.12
CA ALA A 459 66.79 -2.27 -22.53
C ALA A 459 66.43 -3.77 -22.60
N THR A 460 65.33 -4.16 -23.28
CA THR A 460 65.17 -5.54 -23.77
C THR A 460 64.22 -5.67 -24.97
N LEU A 461 64.55 -6.62 -25.83
CA LEU A 461 64.06 -6.93 -27.19
C LEU A 461 62.88 -7.94 -27.17
N SER A 462 62.15 -8.32 -28.24
CA SER A 462 61.81 -7.73 -29.57
C SER A 462 60.88 -8.69 -30.38
N ARG A 463 60.18 -8.19 -31.42
CA ARG A 463 59.65 -8.83 -32.69
C ARG A 463 58.32 -8.15 -33.09
N ARG A 464 58.00 -7.63 -34.30
CA ARG A 464 58.23 -7.99 -35.73
C ARG A 464 57.60 -9.32 -36.16
N GLY A 465 56.76 -9.43 -37.22
CA GLY A 465 56.24 -8.52 -38.26
C GLY A 465 55.56 -9.37 -39.39
N PRO A 466 55.25 -8.92 -40.64
CA PRO A 466 55.23 -7.56 -41.25
C PRO A 466 53.81 -6.93 -41.14
N GLY A 467 53.08 -6.28 -42.09
CA GLY A 467 53.20 -5.81 -43.51
C GLY A 467 51.78 -5.36 -44.01
N ARG A 468 51.46 -4.86 -45.22
CA ARG A 468 52.04 -4.01 -46.32
C ARG A 468 51.27 -4.36 -47.64
N PRO A 469 50.86 -3.45 -48.58
CA PRO A 469 50.80 -1.96 -48.61
C PRO A 469 49.44 -1.33 -49.06
N ARG A 470 49.40 0.01 -49.16
CA ARG A 470 48.38 0.86 -49.87
C ARG A 470 48.40 0.69 -51.42
N LYS A 471 47.33 1.19 -52.07
CA LYS A 471 47.37 1.84 -53.42
C LYS A 471 46.49 3.12 -53.42
N THR A 472 46.73 4.06 -54.33
CA THR A 472 46.11 5.40 -54.38
C THR A 472 45.79 5.88 -55.81
N GLU A 473 44.68 6.63 -55.92
CA GLU A 473 44.48 7.86 -56.73
C GLU A 473 44.30 7.84 -58.27
N LYS A 474 43.67 8.94 -58.75
CA LYS A 474 43.26 9.39 -60.11
C LYS A 474 42.02 8.71 -60.72
N VAL A 475 40.96 9.40 -61.21
CA VAL A 475 40.73 10.70 -61.93
C VAL A 475 40.93 10.59 -63.45
N GLU A 476 39.85 10.71 -64.24
CA GLU A 476 39.54 11.81 -65.18
C GLU A 476 38.08 11.67 -65.74
N ASP A 477 37.58 12.63 -66.53
CA ASP A 477 36.16 12.78 -66.97
C ASP A 477 35.82 12.20 -68.36
N THR A 478 34.52 12.06 -68.71
CA THR A 478 33.85 12.64 -69.92
C THR A 478 32.37 12.18 -70.11
N ASP A 479 31.46 13.16 -70.12
CA ASP A 479 30.31 13.47 -71.01
C ASP A 479 29.35 12.45 -71.72
N ASP A 480 28.18 13.03 -72.05
CA ASP A 480 27.20 12.78 -73.14
C ASP A 480 26.06 11.73 -73.11
N ALA A 481 24.89 12.23 -72.68
CA ALA A 481 23.68 12.44 -73.51
C ALA A 481 22.82 11.29 -74.12
N SER A 482 21.58 11.17 -73.59
CA SER A 482 20.33 10.76 -74.30
C SER A 482 20.19 9.25 -74.68
N SER A 483 19.02 8.67 -75.06
CA SER A 483 17.63 9.17 -75.23
C SER A 483 16.54 8.06 -75.05
N VAL A 484 15.42 8.40 -74.39
CA VAL A 484 14.00 8.14 -74.81
C VAL A 484 13.39 6.70 -74.88
N VAL A 485 12.04 6.63 -74.84
CA VAL A 485 11.09 5.49 -74.96
C VAL A 485 10.73 4.73 -73.66
N SER A 486 9.51 4.13 -73.63
CA SER A 486 8.72 3.91 -72.41
C SER A 486 7.81 2.66 -72.41
N LEU A 487 7.66 2.03 -71.23
CA LEU A 487 6.50 1.18 -70.80
C LEU A 487 6.29 -0.17 -71.57
N PRO A 488 5.40 -1.11 -71.14
CA PRO A 488 4.54 -1.12 -69.94
C PRO A 488 4.58 -2.41 -69.05
N ARG A 489 4.26 -2.22 -67.76
CA ARG A 489 3.33 -3.05 -66.94
C ARG A 489 3.47 -4.60 -66.92
N ARG A 490 3.95 -5.16 -65.80
CA ARG A 490 3.36 -6.41 -65.24
C ARG A 490 3.42 -6.47 -63.71
N ARG A 491 2.37 -7.02 -63.08
CA ARG A 491 2.35 -7.31 -61.63
C ARG A 491 3.33 -8.45 -61.32
N GLY A 492 4.26 -8.24 -60.41
CA GLY A 492 5.16 -9.28 -59.90
C GLY A 492 5.34 -9.17 -58.39
N ARG A 493 4.93 -10.20 -57.65
CA ARG A 493 5.16 -10.34 -56.20
C ARG A 493 6.61 -10.75 -55.99
N PRO A 494 7.50 -9.92 -55.39
CA PRO A 494 8.85 -10.35 -55.10
C PRO A 494 8.83 -11.50 -54.08
N SER A 495 9.60 -12.55 -54.37
CA SER A 495 9.76 -13.71 -53.50
C SER A 495 10.60 -13.36 -52.26
N LYS A 496 10.61 -14.27 -51.27
CA LYS A 496 11.67 -14.32 -50.24
C LYS A 496 13.04 -14.19 -50.91
N LYS A 497 13.79 -13.14 -50.57
CA LYS A 497 15.24 -13.24 -50.42
C LYS A 497 15.52 -13.42 -48.92
N ALA A 498 16.45 -14.29 -48.58
CA ALA A 498 17.04 -14.28 -47.26
C ALA A 498 17.83 -12.97 -47.12
N VAL A 499 17.59 -12.24 -46.04
CA VAL A 499 18.53 -11.22 -45.56
C VAL A 499 19.54 -11.97 -44.71
N GLU A 500 20.83 -11.74 -44.97
CA GLU A 500 21.90 -12.39 -44.22
C GLU A 500 21.93 -11.91 -42.77
N ASN A 501 22.40 -12.76 -41.85
CA ASN A 501 22.52 -12.44 -40.44
C ASN A 501 23.61 -11.37 -40.21
N HIS A 502 23.23 -10.09 -40.32
CA HIS A 502 23.89 -9.08 -39.51
C HIS A 502 23.63 -9.41 -38.04
N ALA A 503 24.70 -9.72 -37.30
CA ALA A 503 24.63 -10.08 -35.89
C ALA A 503 23.97 -8.98 -35.05
N ASP A 504 23.42 -9.37 -33.89
CA ASP A 504 22.86 -8.45 -32.89
C ASP A 504 23.93 -7.45 -32.41
N ALA A 505 24.02 -6.32 -33.09
CA ALA A 505 24.71 -5.14 -32.61
C ALA A 505 23.91 -4.58 -31.43
N THR A 506 24.25 -5.06 -30.23
CA THR A 506 23.63 -4.65 -28.96
C THR A 506 23.47 -3.13 -28.94
N TYR A 507 22.23 -2.64 -28.90
CA TYR A 507 21.92 -1.22 -28.88
C TYR A 507 22.60 -0.59 -27.66
N LYS A 508 23.64 0.19 -27.89
CA LYS A 508 24.23 1.09 -26.90
C LYS A 508 23.54 2.43 -27.07
N PRO A 509 22.78 2.93 -26.07
CA PRO A 509 22.24 4.28 -26.13
C PRO A 509 23.39 5.28 -26.27
N ALA A 510 23.09 6.43 -26.87
CA ALA A 510 24.06 7.53 -26.90
C ALA A 510 24.24 8.05 -25.46
N GLY A 511 25.46 8.49 -25.11
CA GLY A 511 25.83 8.93 -23.76
C GLY A 511 25.19 10.26 -23.29
N GLY A 512 24.00 10.58 -23.78
CA GLY A 512 23.17 11.72 -23.36
C GLY A 512 21.68 11.37 -23.20
N ASP A 513 21.27 10.11 -23.45
CA ASP A 513 19.92 9.64 -23.12
C ASP A 513 19.82 9.48 -21.59
N GLN A 514 19.28 10.49 -20.89
CA GLN A 514 18.87 10.31 -19.49
C GLN A 514 17.78 9.24 -19.43
N LEU A 515 17.99 8.20 -18.61
CA LEU A 515 16.95 7.20 -18.34
C LEU A 515 15.74 7.90 -17.70
N GLU A 516 14.54 7.57 -18.18
CA GLU A 516 13.32 8.21 -17.69
C GLU A 516 13.07 7.85 -16.21
N GLU A 517 12.51 8.80 -15.45
CA GLU A 517 12.46 8.83 -13.98
C GLU A 517 11.76 7.59 -13.35
N GLY A 518 12.56 6.56 -13.04
CA GLY A 518 12.08 5.26 -12.55
C GLY A 518 12.33 4.07 -13.48
N ASP A 519 13.13 4.24 -14.54
CA ASP A 519 13.58 3.20 -15.48
C ASP A 519 15.10 2.93 -15.38
N GLU A 520 15.63 2.95 -14.16
CA GLU A 520 17.01 2.55 -13.85
C GLU A 520 17.13 1.02 -13.66
N ASP A 521 18.30 0.45 -13.96
CA ASP A 521 18.54 -1.01 -13.91
C ASP A 521 18.89 -1.50 -12.49
N VAL A 522 18.01 -1.21 -11.53
CA VAL A 522 18.26 -1.58 -10.13
C VAL A 522 17.97 -3.07 -9.93
N GLN A 523 19.03 -3.84 -9.66
CA GLN A 523 18.95 -5.27 -9.35
C GLN A 523 18.14 -5.49 -8.06
N GLU A 524 17.23 -6.47 -8.05
CA GLU A 524 16.40 -6.81 -6.89
C GLU A 524 17.23 -7.04 -5.62
N ASP A 525 17.04 -6.18 -4.62
CA ASP A 525 17.74 -6.26 -3.34
C ASP A 525 16.83 -6.75 -2.21
N TRP A 526 17.06 -7.99 -1.76
CA TRP A 526 16.32 -8.59 -0.67
C TRP A 526 16.83 -8.19 0.73
N GLU A 527 17.92 -7.41 0.83
CA GLU A 527 18.31 -6.76 2.08
C GLU A 527 17.36 -5.60 2.42
N SER A 528 16.98 -4.76 1.44
CA SER A 528 15.94 -3.73 1.60
C SER A 528 14.59 -4.31 2.05
N ALA A 529 14.20 -5.47 1.50
CA ALA A 529 12.99 -6.19 1.91
C ALA A 529 13.07 -6.67 3.38
N THR A 530 14.27 -7.05 3.82
CA THR A 530 14.55 -7.45 5.20
C THR A 530 14.56 -6.26 6.15
N MET A 531 15.14 -5.12 5.74
CA MET A 531 15.09 -3.85 6.46
C MET A 531 13.65 -3.35 6.62
N ALA A 532 12.84 -3.42 5.56
CA ALA A 532 11.42 -3.10 5.58
C ALA A 532 10.67 -3.90 6.65
N TRP A 533 10.87 -5.23 6.71
CA TRP A 533 10.32 -6.07 7.76
C TRP A 533 10.82 -5.71 9.15
N GLY A 534 12.12 -5.47 9.33
CA GLY A 534 12.69 -5.02 10.61
C GLY A 534 12.06 -3.73 11.12
N MET A 535 11.83 -2.76 10.23
CA MET A 535 11.16 -1.48 10.55
C MET A 535 9.67 -1.65 10.87
N ILE A 536 8.96 -2.56 10.17
CA ILE A 536 7.56 -2.89 10.48
C ILE A 536 7.45 -3.60 11.83
N ILE A 537 8.36 -4.52 12.16
CA ILE A 537 8.36 -5.28 13.42
C ILE A 537 8.72 -4.39 14.62
N THR A 538 9.66 -3.46 14.47
CA THR A 538 10.13 -2.59 15.57
C THR A 538 9.30 -1.33 15.76
N GLY A 539 8.90 -0.68 14.66
CA GLY A 539 8.16 0.59 14.69
C GLY A 539 6.66 0.48 14.40
N GLY A 540 6.16 -0.71 14.04
CA GLY A 540 4.80 -0.93 13.58
C GLY A 540 4.59 -0.50 12.11
N LEU A 541 3.49 -0.98 11.52
CA LEU A 541 3.17 -0.82 10.08
C LEU A 541 3.29 0.62 9.56
N GLY A 542 2.87 1.62 10.34
CA GLY A 542 2.96 3.03 9.95
C GLY A 542 4.41 3.54 9.81
N THR A 543 5.28 3.14 10.74
CA THR A 543 6.70 3.52 10.71
C THR A 543 7.42 2.89 9.53
N GLY A 544 7.19 1.60 9.29
CA GLY A 544 7.73 0.89 8.12
C GLY A 544 7.21 1.46 6.80
N SER A 545 5.89 1.66 6.69
CA SER A 545 5.25 2.31 5.52
C SER A 545 5.89 3.66 5.22
N ALA A 546 6.10 4.50 6.25
CA ALA A 546 6.66 5.83 6.06
C ALA A 546 8.12 5.79 5.57
N GLY A 547 8.95 4.89 6.09
CA GLY A 547 10.33 4.74 5.62
C GLY A 547 10.41 4.24 4.17
N ILE A 548 9.63 3.20 3.83
CA ILE A 548 9.59 2.59 2.50
C ILE A 548 9.06 3.58 1.45
N PHE A 549 7.95 4.27 1.74
CA PHE A 549 7.42 5.30 0.84
C PHE A 549 8.29 6.55 0.79
N GLY A 550 9.02 6.90 1.85
CA GLY A 550 10.00 7.98 1.83
C GLY A 550 11.19 7.67 0.92
N ALA A 551 11.70 6.43 0.93
CA ALA A 551 12.79 5.99 0.07
C ALA A 551 12.38 5.89 -1.42
N ASP A 552 11.21 5.35 -1.76
CA ASP A 552 10.77 5.33 -3.18
C ASP A 552 10.44 6.73 -3.75
N MET A 553 10.40 7.76 -2.90
CA MET A 553 10.33 9.18 -3.26
C MET A 553 11.70 9.91 -3.23
N LYS A 554 12.80 9.19 -2.98
CA LYS A 554 14.19 9.70 -2.98
C LYS A 554 15.08 9.00 -4.01
N ALA A 555 14.98 7.67 -4.11
CA ALA A 555 15.60 6.82 -5.13
C ALA A 555 15.03 7.03 -6.56
N ARG A 556 14.52 8.25 -6.81
CA ARG A 556 13.89 8.77 -8.02
C ARG A 556 13.77 10.30 -7.92
#